data_AF-X1LI35-F1
#
_entry.id   AF-X1LI35-F1
#
_cell.length_a   1.000
_cell.length_b   1.000
_cell.length_c   1.000
_cell.angle_alpha   90.00
_cell.angle_beta   90.00
_cell.angle_gamma   90.00
#
_symmetry.space_group_name_H-M   'P 1'
#
loop_
_entity.id
_entity.type
_entity.pdbx_description
1 polymer ?
#
loop_
_entity_poly.entity_id
_entity_poly.type
_entity_poly.pdbx_seq_one_letter_code
_entity_poly.pdbx_strand_id
1 'polypeptide(L)'
;MEAAIFSLSRFRVKALISEDKKGARVIEKIKKKPGKTLAAILLANLLVNIGCSSVGALIIIQIIETYSLNTALSFAIEIVIMTSLLLIVGDIDFFPFFRYFFKMIKNK
;
A
#
# COMPACT_ATOMS: atom_id res chain seq x y z
N MET A 1 3.91 7.38 -0.91
CA MET A 1 3.97 7.66 0.56
C MET A 1 5.29 8.29 1.00
N GLU A 2 6.46 7.68 0.73
CA GLU A 2 7.77 8.27 1.07
C GLU A 2 8.01 9.63 0.43
N ALA A 3 7.84 9.75 -0.90
CA ALA A 3 8.08 11.01 -1.61
C ALA A 3 7.33 12.22 -1.01
N ALA A 4 6.09 12.03 -0.52
CA ALA A 4 5.32 13.09 0.13
C ALA A 4 5.90 13.52 1.48
N ILE A 5 6.38 12.57 2.29
CA ILE A 5 7.00 12.84 3.60
C ILE A 5 8.41 13.44 3.42
N PHE A 6 9.15 12.96 2.42
CA PHE A 6 10.53 13.35 2.16
C PHE A 6 10.68 14.61 1.28
N SER A 7 9.67 14.99 0.50
CA SER A 7 9.66 16.23 -0.31
C SER A 7 9.44 17.52 0.50
N LEU A 8 8.90 17.42 1.72
CA LEU A 8 8.81 18.56 2.63
C LEU A 8 10.22 19.08 2.95
N SER A 9 10.45 20.39 2.93
CA SER A 9 11.73 20.97 3.39
C SER A 9 11.80 20.98 4.92
N ARG A 10 13.00 21.06 5.53
CA ARG A 10 13.14 21.20 6.99
C ARG A 10 12.47 22.48 7.50
N PHE A 11 12.50 23.54 6.69
CA PHE A 11 11.88 24.84 6.98
C PHE A 11 10.35 24.73 7.06
N ARG A 12 9.74 24.02 6.11
CA ARG A 12 8.28 23.80 6.06
C ARG A 12 7.79 22.95 7.23
N VAL A 13 8.59 21.99 7.70
CA VAL A 13 8.28 21.21 8.92
C VAL A 13 8.34 22.07 10.17
N LYS A 14 9.33 22.96 10.30
CA LYS A 14 9.37 23.93 11.41
C LYS A 14 8.18 24.89 11.41
N ALA A 15 7.77 25.38 10.24
CA ALA A 15 6.58 26.21 10.09
C ALA A 15 5.30 25.48 10.54
N LEU A 16 5.15 24.20 10.18
CA LEU A 16 4.02 23.37 10.61
C LEU A 16 4.00 23.12 12.13
N ILE A 17 5.16 23.08 12.78
CA ILE A 17 5.26 22.99 14.25
C ILE A 17 4.84 24.32 14.90
N SER A 18 5.27 25.46 14.34
CA SER A 18 4.88 26.79 14.86
C SER A 18 3.40 27.09 14.67
N GLU A 19 2.76 26.52 13.64
CA GLU A 19 1.32 26.61 13.40
C GLU A 19 0.49 25.60 14.24
N ASP A 20 1.14 24.87 15.17
CA ASP A 20 0.59 23.79 16.01
C ASP A 20 -0.29 22.79 15.24
N LYS A 21 0.10 22.50 13.99
CA LYS A 21 -0.63 21.55 13.14
C LYS A 21 -0.48 20.13 13.67
N LYS A 22 -1.61 19.43 13.79
CA LYS A 22 -1.64 18.01 14.20
C LYS A 22 -0.69 17.18 13.33
N GLY A 23 0.16 16.38 13.97
CA GLY A 23 1.12 15.51 13.30
C GLY A 23 2.47 16.18 12.93
N ALA A 24 2.64 17.49 13.09
CA ALA A 24 3.89 18.18 12.75
C ALA A 24 5.12 17.65 13.54
N ARG A 25 4.94 17.36 14.84
CA ARG A 25 5.98 16.76 15.69
C ARG A 25 6.32 15.31 15.29
N VAL A 26 5.38 14.58 14.69
CA VAL A 26 5.60 13.21 14.20
C VAL A 26 6.46 13.24 12.94
N ILE A 27 6.15 14.16 12.01
CA ILE A 27 6.94 14.37 10.78
C ILE A 27 8.38 14.79 11.12
N GLU A 28 8.56 15.64 12.14
CA GLU A 28 9.89 16.02 12.62
C GLU A 28 10.70 14.82 13.13
N LYS A 29 10.08 13.96 13.95
CA LYS A 29 10.73 12.73 14.44
C LYS A 29 11.12 11.78 13.30
N ILE A 30 10.24 11.60 12.32
CA ILE A 30 10.49 10.76 11.13
C ILE A 30 11.68 11.29 10.33
N LYS A 31 11.76 12.61 10.11
CA LYS A 31 12.87 13.23 9.35
C LYS A 31 14.18 13.35 10.11
N LYS A 32 14.19 13.09 11.43
CA LYS A 32 15.41 13.11 12.25
C LYS A 32 16.33 11.92 11.95
N LYS A 33 15.77 10.79 11.51
CA LYS A 33 16.51 9.56 11.13
C LYS A 33 15.98 8.96 9.82
N PRO A 34 16.10 9.70 8.70
CA PRO A 34 15.45 9.36 7.43
C PRO A 34 15.81 7.96 6.93
N GLY A 35 17.08 7.55 7.01
CA GLY A 35 17.53 6.24 6.55
C GLY A 35 16.94 5.06 7.33
N LYS A 36 16.74 5.21 8.66
CA LYS A 36 16.12 4.15 9.47
C LYS A 36 14.63 4.02 9.19
N THR A 37 13.95 5.15 8.96
CA THR A 37 12.53 5.14 8.62
C THR A 37 12.30 4.58 7.21
N LEU A 38 13.13 4.98 6.24
CA LEU A 38 13.08 4.44 4.88
C LEU A 38 13.27 2.92 4.88
N ALA A 39 14.30 2.44 5.58
CA ALA A 39 14.55 1.00 5.72
C ALA A 39 13.36 0.26 6.36
N ALA A 40 12.72 0.84 7.39
CA ALA A 40 11.55 0.25 8.02
C ALA A 40 10.33 0.21 7.09
N ILE A 41 10.08 1.27 6.31
CA ILE A 41 8.99 1.31 5.32
C ILE A 41 9.22 0.28 4.21
N LEU A 42 10.45 0.21 3.67
CA LEU A 42 10.83 -0.75 2.64
C LEU A 42 10.70 -2.20 3.15
N LEU A 43 11.14 -2.48 4.38
CA LEU A 43 10.99 -3.79 5.00
C LEU A 43 9.51 -4.15 5.21
N ALA A 44 8.68 -3.21 5.67
CA ALA A 44 7.26 -3.44 5.84
C ALA A 44 6.57 -3.73 4.51
N ASN A 45 6.92 -2.98 3.45
CA ASN A 45 6.38 -3.19 2.11
C ASN A 45 6.77 -4.56 1.56
N LEU A 46 8.03 -4.96 1.76
CA LEU A 46 8.52 -6.28 1.35
C LEU A 46 7.79 -7.41 2.10
N LEU A 47 7.67 -7.29 3.43
CA LEU A 47 7.01 -8.30 4.27
C LEU A 47 5.54 -8.47 3.90
N VAL A 48 4.81 -7.37 3.73
CA VAL A 48 3.39 -7.43 3.35
C VAL A 48 3.23 -8.06 1.96
N ASN A 49 4.05 -7.67 0.98
CA ASN A 49 3.98 -8.24 -0.37
C ASN A 49 4.22 -9.75 -0.39
N ILE A 50 5.27 -10.23 0.28
CA ILE A 50 5.58 -11.66 0.35
C ILE A 50 4.51 -12.40 1.17
N GLY A 51 4.05 -11.81 2.27
CA GLY A 51 3.02 -12.39 3.12
C GLY A 51 1.70 -12.59 2.39
N CYS A 52 1.18 -11.54 1.76
CA CYS A 52 -0.06 -11.62 0.98
C CYS A 52 0.06 -12.59 -0.19
N SER A 53 1.19 -12.59 -0.91
CA SER A 53 1.38 -13.49 -2.07
C SER A 53 1.47 -14.95 -1.64
N SER A 54 2.19 -15.26 -0.56
CA SER A 54 2.31 -16.64 -0.07
C SER A 54 0.99 -17.18 0.48
N VAL A 55 0.24 -16.37 1.25
CA VAL A 55 -1.09 -16.75 1.75
C VAL A 55 -2.07 -16.89 0.58
N GLY A 56 -2.02 -15.98 -0.39
CA GLY A 56 -2.80 -16.05 -1.63
C GLY A 56 -2.61 -17.36 -2.37
N ALA A 57 -1.35 -17.72 -2.63
CA ALA A 57 -0.99 -18.94 -3.32
C ALA A 57 -1.54 -20.19 -2.60
N LEU A 58 -1.41 -20.25 -1.27
CA LEU A 58 -1.95 -21.37 -0.48
C LEU A 58 -3.47 -21.50 -0.59
N ILE A 59 -4.20 -20.38 -0.59
CA ILE A 59 -5.66 -20.37 -0.74
C ILE A 59 -6.04 -20.85 -2.15
N ILE A 60 -5.35 -20.37 -3.19
CA ILE A 60 -5.62 -20.78 -4.58
C ILE A 60 -5.36 -22.28 -4.79
N ILE A 61 -4.27 -22.81 -4.24
CA ILE A 61 -3.95 -24.25 -4.36
C ILE A 61 -5.11 -25.10 -3.79
N GLN A 62 -5.63 -24.74 -2.61
CA GLN A 62 -6.77 -25.45 -2.02
C GLN A 62 -8.04 -25.37 -2.87
N ILE A 63 -8.29 -24.22 -3.51
CA ILE A 63 -9.43 -24.03 -4.41
C ILE A 63 -9.27 -24.86 -5.69
N ILE A 64 -8.07 -24.88 -6.28
CA ILE A 64 -7.78 -25.67 -7.48
C ILE A 64 -8.01 -27.16 -7.22
N GLU A 65 -7.50 -27.68 -6.10
CA GLU A 65 -7.68 -29.08 -5.69
C GLU A 65 -9.16 -29.43 -5.48
N THR A 66 -9.92 -28.53 -4.86
CA THR A 66 -11.35 -28.77 -4.55
C THR A 66 -12.24 -28.75 -5.80
N TYR A 67 -11.97 -27.87 -6.75
CA TYR A 67 -12.84 -27.64 -7.92
C TYR A 67 -12.30 -28.25 -9.22
N SER A 68 -11.17 -28.97 -9.18
CA SER A 68 -10.50 -29.54 -10.36
C SER A 68 -10.32 -28.52 -11.50
N LEU A 69 -10.03 -27.27 -11.13
CA LEU A 69 -9.91 -26.17 -12.09
C LEU A 69 -8.59 -26.27 -12.85
N ASN A 70 -8.57 -25.68 -14.04
CA ASN A 70 -7.32 -25.53 -14.78
C ASN A 70 -6.32 -24.69 -13.95
N THR A 71 -5.22 -25.34 -13.57
CA THR A 71 -4.17 -24.78 -12.71
C THR A 71 -3.64 -23.46 -13.28
N ALA A 72 -3.39 -23.40 -14.59
CA ALA A 72 -2.84 -22.21 -15.23
C ALA A 72 -3.79 -21.01 -15.18
N LEU A 73 -5.09 -21.24 -15.36
CA LEU A 73 -6.10 -20.17 -15.31
C LEU A 73 -6.26 -19.61 -13.89
N SER A 74 -6.17 -20.50 -12.89
CA SER A 74 -6.31 -20.14 -11.48
C SER A 74 -5.11 -19.32 -10.97
N PHE A 75 -3.88 -19.69 -11.36
CA PHE A 75 -2.70 -18.87 -11.10
C PHE A 75 -2.76 -17.50 -11.79
N ALA A 76 -3.26 -17.42 -13.03
CA ALA A 76 -3.42 -16.14 -13.71
C ALA A 76 -4.39 -15.21 -12.98
N ILE A 77 -5.51 -15.76 -12.50
CA ILE A 77 -6.51 -15.01 -11.70
C ILE A 77 -5.93 -14.58 -10.36
N GLU A 78 -5.18 -15.46 -9.67
CA GLU A 78 -4.45 -15.09 -8.46
C GLU A 78 -3.58 -13.88 -8.69
N ILE A 79 -2.70 -13.95 -9.70
CA ILE A 79 -1.72 -12.90 -9.98
C ILE A 79 -2.45 -11.56 -10.18
N VAL A 80 -3.55 -11.56 -10.92
CA VAL A 80 -4.36 -10.36 -11.14
C VAL A 80 -4.99 -9.85 -9.84
N ILE A 81 -5.57 -10.72 -9.02
CA ILE A 81 -6.22 -10.35 -7.75
C ILE A 81 -5.18 -9.85 -6.74
N MET A 82 -4.09 -10.57 -6.56
CA MET A 82 -3.01 -10.22 -5.63
C MET A 82 -2.30 -8.95 -6.06
N THR A 83 -1.93 -8.82 -7.34
CA THR A 83 -1.34 -7.56 -7.84
C THR A 83 -2.28 -6.39 -7.62
N SER A 84 -3.58 -6.56 -7.88
CA SER A 84 -4.57 -5.52 -7.60
C SER A 84 -4.59 -5.16 -6.11
N LEU A 85 -4.71 -6.14 -5.21
CA LEU A 85 -4.68 -5.94 -3.75
C LEU A 85 -3.41 -5.24 -3.27
N LEU A 86 -2.25 -5.63 -3.78
CA LEU A 86 -0.97 -5.01 -3.44
C LEU A 86 -0.92 -3.55 -3.90
N LEU A 87 -1.47 -3.22 -5.07
CA LEU A 87 -1.61 -1.83 -5.51
C LEU A 87 -2.56 -1.03 -4.61
N ILE A 88 -3.65 -1.64 -4.10
CA ILE A 88 -4.57 -0.96 -3.15
C ILE A 88 -3.85 -0.65 -1.84
N VAL A 89 -3.10 -1.60 -1.31
CA VAL A 89 -2.43 -1.48 0.00
C VAL A 89 -1.19 -0.59 -0.08
N GLY A 90 -0.42 -0.73 -1.17
CA GLY A 90 0.82 0.01 -1.40
C GLY A 90 0.59 1.43 -1.89
N ASP A 91 -0.52 1.71 -2.58
CA ASP A 91 -0.82 3.01 -3.15
C ASP A 91 -2.04 3.67 -2.49
N ILE A 92 -1.76 4.70 -1.68
CA ILE A 92 -2.77 5.50 -0.98
C ILE A 92 -3.72 6.21 -1.94
N ASP A 93 -3.33 6.42 -3.20
CA ASP A 93 -4.15 7.06 -4.23
C ASP A 93 -5.15 6.10 -4.88
N PHE A 94 -4.96 4.78 -4.77
CA PHE A 94 -5.89 3.79 -5.33
C PHE A 94 -7.25 3.82 -4.61
N PHE A 95 -7.27 3.94 -3.28
CA PHE A 95 -8.51 3.91 -2.49
C PHE A 95 -9.44 5.13 -2.74
N PRO A 96 -8.95 6.38 -2.78
CA PRO A 96 -9.73 7.55 -3.20
C PRO A 96 -10.19 7.48 -4.66
N PHE A 97 -9.33 7.01 -5.58
CA PHE A 97 -9.65 6.87 -7.00
C PHE A 97 -10.75 5.83 -7.24
N PHE A 98 -10.65 4.64 -6.62
CA PHE A 98 -11.66 3.59 -6.70
C PHE A 98 -13.01 4.07 -6.17
N ARG A 99 -13.02 4.86 -5.07
CA ARG A 99 -14.23 5.48 -4.54
C ARG A 99 -14.86 6.47 -5.53
N TYR A 100 -14.05 7.23 -6.26
CA TYR A 100 -14.52 8.12 -7.33
C TYR A 100 -15.09 7.34 -8.52
N PHE A 101 -14.40 6.29 -8.98
CA PHE A 101 -14.83 5.44 -10.08
C PHE A 101 -16.17 4.74 -9.79
N PHE A 102 -16.32 4.15 -8.60
CA PHE A 102 -17.57 3.51 -8.18
C PHE A 102 -18.72 4.51 -8.05
N LYS A 103 -18.43 5.73 -7.61
CA LYS A 103 -19.39 6.83 -7.57
C LYS A 103 -19.79 7.29 -8.97
N MET A 104 -18.91 7.18 -9.97
CA MET A 104 -19.19 7.50 -11.37
C MET A 104 -20.06 6.42 -12.04
N ILE A 105 -19.83 5.15 -11.72
CA ILE A 105 -20.63 4.02 -12.22
C ILE A 105 -22.04 4.01 -11.60
N LYS A 106 -22.16 4.29 -10.30
CA LYS A 106 -23.44 4.28 -9.58
C LYS A 106 -24.31 5.51 -9.84
N ASN A 107 -23.80 6.49 -10.60
CA ASN A 107 -24.49 7.73 -10.94
C ASN A 107 -24.84 7.81 -12.44
N LYS A 108 -24.94 6.65 -13.09
CA LYS A 108 -25.70 6.37 -14.31
C LYS A 108 -26.87 5.45 -13.93
#